data_AF-A0A948CNL1-F1
#
_entry.id   AF-A0A948CNL1-F1
#
_cell.length_a   1.000
_cell.length_b   1.000
_cell.length_c   1.000
_cell.angle_alpha   90.00
_cell.angle_beta   90.00
_cell.angle_gamma   90.00
#
_symmetry.space_group_name_H-M   'P 1'
#
loop_
_entity.id
_entity.type
_entity.pdbx_description
1 polymer ?
#
loop_
_entity_poly.entity_id
_entity_poly.type
_entity_poly.pdbx_seq_one_letter_code
_entity_poly.pdbx_strand_id
1 'polypeptide(L)' 'MSQVPMTVAGEKALRDELRNLKSVERPRITQAIAEARAHGDLKENAEYHAAREQQGFCEGRVQEIESKLAG' A
#
# COMPACT_ATOMS: atom_id res chain seq x y z
N MET A 1 19.58 9.19 -14.29
CA MET A 1 19.23 8.48 -13.04
C MET A 1 19.94 7.15 -13.09
N SER A 2 20.69 6.79 -12.05
CA SER A 2 21.50 5.57 -12.02
C SER A 2 20.61 4.38 -11.71
N GLN A 3 20.65 3.32 -12.53
CA GLN A 3 19.88 2.12 -12.25
C GLN A 3 20.30 1.51 -10.92
N VAL A 4 19.35 1.13 -10.07
CA VAL A 4 19.68 0.39 -8.85
C VAL A 4 20.06 -1.03 -9.29
N PRO A 5 21.31 -1.47 -9.10
CA PRO A 5 21.70 -2.81 -9.52
C PRO A 5 20.86 -3.84 -8.76
N MET A 6 20.08 -4.62 -9.50
CA MET A 6 19.12 -5.57 -8.98
C MET A 6 19.19 -6.88 -9.74
N THR A 7 19.02 -7.99 -9.01
CA THR A 7 18.93 -9.31 -9.63
C THR A 7 17.56 -9.49 -10.27
N VAL A 8 17.46 -10.33 -11.31
CA VAL A 8 16.18 -10.69 -11.95
C VAL A 8 15.17 -11.23 -10.94
N ALA A 9 15.64 -12.03 -9.96
CA ALA A 9 14.80 -12.56 -8.89
C ALA A 9 14.27 -11.44 -7.97
N GLY A 10 15.12 -10.47 -7.61
CA GLY A 10 14.74 -9.32 -6.80
C GLY A 10 13.72 -8.43 -7.51
N GLU A 11 13.93 -8.16 -8.79
CA GLU A 11 12.99 -7.39 -9.61
C GLU A 11 11.62 -8.08 -9.70
N LYS A 12 11.61 -9.39 -9.95
CA LYS A 12 10.37 -10.18 -9.99
C LYS A 12 9.63 -10.12 -8.65
N ALA A 13 10.33 -10.28 -7.53
CA ALA A 13 9.72 -10.20 -6.20
C ALA A 13 9.09 -8.82 -5.95
N LEU A 14 9.79 -7.73 -6.29
CA LEU A 14 9.25 -6.37 -6.17
C LEU A 14 8.02 -6.15 -7.06
N ARG A 15 8.02 -6.65 -8.30
CA ARG A 15 6.86 -6.56 -9.20
C ARG A 15 5.66 -7.35 -8.68
N ASP A 16 5.90 -8.55 -8.15
CA ASP A 16 4.85 -9.38 -7.56
C ASP A 16 4.26 -8.71 -6.30
N GLU A 17 5.10 -8.16 -5.43
CA GLU A 17 4.68 -7.39 -4.25
C GLU A 17 3.88 -6.15 -4.65
N LEU A 18 4.39 -5.36 -5.60
CA LEU A 18 3.72 -4.16 -6.11
C LEU A 18 2.34 -4.48 -6.70
N ARG A 19 2.23 -5.59 -7.44
CA ARG A 19 0.95 -6.07 -7.97
C ARG A 19 -0.01 -6.37 -6.83
N ASN A 20 0.42 -7.11 -5.81
CA ASN A 20 -0.44 -7.44 -4.66
C ASN A 20 -0.90 -6.18 -3.92
N LEU A 21 0.01 -5.25 -3.63
CA LEU A 21 -0.31 -3.99 -2.97
C LEU A 21 -1.38 -3.19 -3.72
N LYS A 22 -1.25 -3.09 -5.05
CA LYS A 22 -2.18 -2.30 -5.88
C LYS A 22 -3.52 -2.99 -6.14
N SER A 23 -3.52 -4.31 -6.35
CA SER A 23 -4.71 -5.05 -6.80
C SER A 23 -5.50 -5.70 -5.68
N VAL A 24 -4.89 -5.91 -4.51
CA VAL A 24 -5.51 -6.59 -3.37
C VAL A 24 -5.57 -5.66 -2.16
N GLU A 25 -4.41 -5.20 -1.67
CA GLU A 25 -4.36 -4.47 -0.40
C GLU A 25 -5.00 -3.09 -0.48
N ARG A 26 -4.67 -2.28 -1.49
CA ARG A 26 -5.23 -0.94 -1.65
C ARG A 26 -6.76 -0.95 -1.78
N PRO A 27 -7.39 -1.82 -2.59
CA PRO A 27 -8.85 -1.98 -2.58
C PRO A 27 -9.41 -2.41 -1.22
N ARG A 28 -8.78 -3.40 -0.55
CA ARG A 28 -9.20 -3.90 0.77
C ARG A 28 -9.20 -2.78 1.82
N ILE A 29 -8.14 -1.99 1.88
CA ILE A 29 -8.00 -0.87 2.82
C ILE A 29 -9.04 0.21 2.50
N THR A 30 -9.25 0.52 1.21
CA THR A 30 -10.26 1.50 0.80
C THR A 30 -11.65 1.10 1.25
N GLN A 31 -11.99 -0.19 1.12
CA GLN A 31 -13.26 -0.73 1.59
C GLN A 31 -13.38 -0.66 3.12
N ALA A 32 -12.35 -1.04 3.86
CA ALA A 32 -12.33 -0.93 5.33
C ALA A 32 -12.53 0.52 5.82
N ILE A 33 -11.91 1.51 5.14
CA ILE A 33 -12.13 2.94 5.44
C ILE A 33 -13.59 3.34 5.16
N ALA A 34 -14.17 2.87 4.05
CA ALA A 34 -15.56 3.18 3.70
C ALA A 34 -16.55 2.58 4.71
N GLU A 35 -16.32 1.33 5.13
CA GLU A 35 -17.10 0.66 6.16
C GLU A 35 -16.99 1.39 7.50
N ALA A 36 -15.77 1.71 7.96
CA ALA A 36 -15.55 2.45 9.19
C ALA A 36 -16.24 3.83 9.18
N ARG A 37 -16.28 4.50 8.03
CA ARG A 37 -17.01 5.77 7.84
C ARG A 37 -18.52 5.64 7.98
N ALA A 38 -19.10 4.49 7.65
CA ALA A 38 -20.53 4.26 7.78
C ALA A 38 -20.99 4.18 9.25
N HIS A 39 -20.07 3.93 10.20
CA HIS A 39 -20.37 3.86 11.63
C HIS A 39 -20.48 5.22 12.34
N GLY A 40 -20.30 6.34 11.61
CA GLY A 40 -20.66 7.68 12.07
C GLY A 40 -19.56 8.41 12.85
N ASP A 41 -19.30 8.01 14.10
CA ASP A 41 -18.31 8.72 14.93
C ASP A 41 -16.88 8.32 14.59
N LEU A 42 -16.27 9.06 13.67
CA LEU A 42 -14.89 8.82 13.24
C LEU A 42 -13.82 9.22 14.26
N LYS A 43 -14.19 10.03 15.27
CA LYS A 43 -13.19 10.58 16.19
C LYS A 43 -12.66 9.48 17.11
N GLU A 44 -13.55 8.62 17.59
CA GLU A 44 -13.24 7.50 18.49
C GLU A 44 -13.17 6.14 17.77
N ASN A 45 -13.47 6.08 16.47
CA ASN A 45 -13.48 4.84 15.70
C ASN A 45 -12.04 4.32 15.47
N ALA A 46 -11.66 3.33 16.27
CA ALA A 46 -10.34 2.70 16.22
C ALA A 46 -10.06 2.03 14.86
N GLU A 47 -11.07 1.40 14.26
CA GLU A 47 -10.99 0.74 12.96
C GLU A 47 -10.72 1.73 11.84
N TYR A 48 -11.30 2.93 11.89
CA TYR A 48 -11.03 4.00 10.94
C TYR A 48 -9.57 4.46 11.02
N HIS A 49 -9.08 4.72 12.24
CA HIS A 49 -7.69 5.14 12.46
C HIS A 49 -6.71 4.06 12.01
N ALA A 50 -6.96 2.80 12.37
CA ALA A 50 -6.15 1.66 11.94
C ALA A 50 -6.14 1.50 10.41
N ALA A 51 -7.30 1.61 9.75
CA ALA A 51 -7.38 1.51 8.29
C ALA A 51 -6.65 2.68 7.59
N ARG A 52 -6.68 3.89 8.17
CA ARG A 52 -5.91 5.05 7.67
C ARG A 52 -4.41 4.88 7.83
N GLU A 53 -3.96 4.30 8.94
CA GLU A 53 -2.55 3.98 9.15
C GLU A 53 -2.07 2.91 8.16
N GLN A 54 -2.85 1.84 7.97
CA GLN A 54 -2.59 0.82 6.95
C GLN A 54 -2.49 1.42 5.55
N GLN A 55 -3.36 2.37 5.21
CA GLN A 55 -3.28 3.09 3.94
C GLN A 55 -1.93 3.80 3.79
N GLY A 56 -1.47 4.51 4.84
CA GLY A 56 -0.18 5.20 4.83
C GLY A 56 0.99 4.26 4.56
N PHE A 57 1.03 3.10 5.24
CA PHE A 57 2.06 2.09 5.00
C PHE A 57 1.99 1.49 3.59
N CYS A 58 0.79 1.17 3.11
CA CYS A 58 0.59 0.61 1.78
C CYS A 58 1.09 1.57 0.70
N GLU A 59 0.73 2.85 0.78
CA GLU A 59 1.15 3.87 -0.19
C GLU A 59 2.65 4.16 -0.11
N GLY A 60 3.21 4.26 1.09
CA GLY A 60 4.65 4.42 1.28
C GLY A 60 5.45 3.28 0.66
N ARG A 61 4.99 2.04 0.85
CA ARG A 61 5.62 0.85 0.26
C ARG A 61 5.50 0.83 -1.26
N VAL A 62 4.34 1.19 -1.81
CA VAL A 62 4.16 1.31 -3.27
C VAL A 62 5.15 2.30 -3.86
N GLN A 63 5.26 3.50 -3.27
CA GLN A 63 6.18 4.54 -3.75
C GLN A 63 7.65 4.09 -3.67
N GLU A 64 8.04 3.41 -2.59
CA GLU A 64 9.40 2.86 -2.42
C GLU A 64 9.73 1.85 -3.53
N ILE A 65 8.81 0.91 -3.79
CA ILE A 65 9.01 -0.13 -4.81
C ILE A 65 9.04 0.48 -6.21
N GLU A 66 8.13 1.39 -6.53
CA GLU A 66 8.12 2.09 -7.82
C GLU A 66 9.42 2.86 -8.05
N SER A 67 9.93 3.53 -7.02
CA SER A 67 11.20 4.25 -7.10
C SER A 67 12.38 3.30 -7.35
N LYS A 68 12.37 2.11 -6.75
CA LYS A 68 13.39 1.07 -6.96
C LYS A 68 13.33 0.44 -8.35
N LEU A 69 12.13 0.30 -8.93
CA LEU A 69 11.93 -0.29 -10.27
C LEU A 69 12.11 0.73 -11.41
N ALA A 70 11.97 2.03 -11.12
CA ALA A 70 12.18 3.11 -12.10
C ALA A 70 13.66 3.49 -12.27
N GLY A 71 14.50 3.15 -11.28
CA GLY A 71 15.95 3.28 -11.33
C GLY A 71 16.53 2.17 -12.16
#